data_AF-A0AA90EQE3-F1
#
_entry.id   AF-A0AA90EQE3-F1
#
_cell.length_a   1.000
_cell.length_b   1.000
_cell.length_c   1.000
_cell.angle_alpha   90.00
_cell.angle_beta   90.00
_cell.angle_gamma   90.00
#
_symmetry.space_group_name_H-M   'P 1'
#
loop_
_entity.id
_entity.type
_entity.pdbx_description
1 polymer ?
#
loop_
_entity_poly.entity_id
_entity_poly.type
_entity_poly.pdbx_seq_one_letter_code
_entity_poly.pdbx_strand_id
1 'polypeptide(L)'
;MKNFAFSVLLFAAVLLLSSCGKDGNRGTDVLIFSDAPAEIKENVQRAAEKEQLNIIVFPAAPEKLLVEIAAKEGDLFIVPEDMFKPFYDPEGLQPLNVPSEEKEPYSAPGKNGEVQLYAAVIGKGEKRLNGYTFQLNTDMAAFIPVYAKKTPEATELIEALRSK
;
A
#
# COMPACT_ATOMS: atom_id res chain seq x y z
N MET A 1 -3.18 -42.51 31.61
CA MET A 1 -2.50 -41.19 31.55
C MET A 1 -1.47 -41.05 30.41
N LYS A 2 -1.34 -42.00 29.45
CA LYS A 2 -0.43 -41.84 28.29
C LYS A 2 -1.04 -41.09 27.11
N ASN A 3 -2.37 -41.15 26.97
CA ASN A 3 -3.07 -40.62 25.78
C ASN A 3 -3.35 -39.11 25.90
N PHE A 4 -3.42 -38.58 27.13
CA PHE A 4 -3.67 -37.15 27.38
C PHE A 4 -2.42 -36.30 27.07
N ALA A 5 -1.24 -36.80 27.43
CA ALA A 5 0.03 -36.14 27.12
C ALA A 5 0.29 -36.06 25.59
N PHE A 6 -0.09 -37.10 24.85
CA PHE A 6 0.01 -37.10 23.38
C PHE A 6 -0.94 -36.09 22.73
N SER A 7 -2.17 -35.98 23.25
CA SER A 7 -3.16 -35.02 22.74
C SER A 7 -2.78 -33.56 23.01
N VAL A 8 -2.17 -33.27 24.17
CA VAL A 8 -1.68 -31.92 24.51
C VAL A 8 -0.45 -31.55 23.67
N LEU A 9 0.46 -32.49 23.43
CA LEU A 9 1.64 -32.27 22.57
C LEU A 9 1.23 -31.99 21.12
N LEU A 10 0.20 -32.69 20.62
CA LEU A 10 -0.34 -32.49 19.27
C LEU A 10 -1.01 -31.11 19.14
N PHE A 11 -1.76 -30.67 20.15
CA PHE A 11 -2.37 -29.33 20.17
C PHE A 11 -1.32 -28.22 20.23
N ALA A 12 -0.25 -28.40 21.02
CA ALA A 12 0.87 -27.47 21.07
C ALA A 12 1.62 -27.40 19.72
N ALA A 13 1.79 -28.53 19.02
CA ALA A 13 2.40 -28.56 17.70
C ALA A 13 1.54 -27.84 16.63
N VAL A 14 0.20 -27.97 16.69
CA VAL A 14 -0.71 -27.23 15.80
C VAL A 14 -0.63 -25.72 16.04
N LEU A 15 -0.47 -25.27 17.29
CA LEU A 15 -0.28 -23.85 17.61
C LEU A 15 1.07 -23.29 17.14
N LEU A 16 2.11 -24.12 17.04
CA LEU A 16 3.41 -23.73 16.49
C LEU A 16 3.40 -23.67 14.95
N LEU A 17 2.48 -24.36 14.28
CA LEU A 17 2.32 -24.31 12.82
C LEU A 17 1.56 -23.06 12.33
N SER A 18 0.76 -22.41 13.19
CA SER A 18 0.20 -21.08 12.90
C SER A 18 1.25 -19.95 12.94
N SER A 19 2.48 -20.25 13.39
CA SER A 19 3.64 -19.36 13.29
C SER A 19 4.54 -19.74 12.10
N CYS A 20 3.95 -20.22 11.00
CA CYS A 20 4.63 -20.29 9.71
C CYS A 20 4.47 -18.95 8.96
N GLY A 21 4.76 -17.84 9.62
CA GLY A 21 5.03 -16.57 8.97
C GLY A 21 6.41 -16.68 8.35
N LYS A 22 6.46 -17.00 7.05
CA LYS A 22 7.68 -16.91 6.23
C LYS A 22 8.09 -15.42 6.18
N ASP A 23 8.71 -14.94 7.26
CA ASP A 23 9.42 -13.67 7.38
C ASP A 23 10.79 -13.83 6.75
N GLY A 24 10.77 -14.05 5.44
CA GLY A 24 11.93 -14.15 4.60
C GLY A 24 11.53 -13.67 3.22
N ASN A 25 11.66 -12.36 3.01
CA ASN A 25 11.60 -11.72 1.70
C ASN A 25 10.23 -11.75 0.99
N ARG A 26 9.14 -11.44 1.71
CA ARG A 26 7.91 -11.02 1.03
C ARG A 26 8.09 -9.57 0.61
N GLY A 27 7.70 -9.22 -0.62
CA GLY A 27 7.79 -7.87 -1.14
C GLY A 27 6.89 -6.84 -0.46
N THR A 28 7.00 -5.56 -0.77
CA THR A 28 6.03 -4.53 -0.31
C THR A 28 4.68 -4.80 -0.95
N ASP A 29 3.64 -4.94 -0.14
CA ASP A 29 2.28 -5.24 -0.64
C ASP A 29 1.64 -3.93 -1.12
N VAL A 30 1.48 -3.79 -2.44
CA VAL A 30 0.93 -2.59 -3.08
C VAL A 30 -0.45 -2.89 -3.62
N LEU A 31 -1.46 -2.20 -3.09
CA LEU A 31 -2.85 -2.35 -3.49
C LEU A 31 -3.22 -1.18 -4.41
N ILE A 32 -3.50 -1.49 -5.67
CA ILE A 32 -3.88 -0.51 -6.68
C ILE A 32 -5.37 -0.64 -6.98
N PHE A 33 -6.12 0.45 -6.85
CA PHE A 33 -7.52 0.50 -7.22
C PHE A 33 -7.66 1.20 -8.56
N SER A 34 -8.03 0.45 -9.60
CA SER A 34 -8.07 0.99 -10.95
C SER A 34 -8.99 0.19 -11.87
N ASP A 35 -9.77 0.95 -12.65
CA ASP A 35 -10.56 0.45 -13.77
C ASP A 35 -9.75 0.40 -15.07
N ALA A 36 -8.41 0.49 -14.98
CA ALA A 36 -7.52 0.34 -16.12
C ALA A 36 -7.74 -1.02 -16.84
N PRO A 37 -7.55 -1.07 -18.17
CA PRO A 37 -7.54 -2.33 -18.92
C PRO A 37 -6.53 -3.34 -18.36
N ALA A 38 -6.82 -4.63 -18.52
CA ALA A 38 -5.98 -5.73 -18.03
C ALA A 38 -4.51 -5.64 -18.52
N GLU A 39 -4.29 -5.21 -19.76
CA GLU A 39 -2.96 -5.04 -20.34
C GLU A 39 -2.10 -4.01 -19.58
N ILE A 40 -2.72 -2.93 -19.08
CA ILE A 40 -2.02 -1.94 -18.26
C ILE A 40 -1.68 -2.57 -16.89
N LYS A 41 -2.59 -3.36 -16.32
CA LYS A 41 -2.36 -4.07 -15.06
C LYS A 41 -1.16 -5.02 -15.16
N GLU A 42 -1.06 -5.78 -16.24
CA GLU A 42 0.07 -6.69 -16.49
C GLU A 42 1.41 -5.95 -16.64
N ASN A 43 1.41 -4.80 -17.33
CA ASN A 43 2.63 -4.00 -17.50
C ASN A 43 3.11 -3.37 -16.18
N VAL A 44 2.18 -2.88 -15.36
CA VAL A 44 2.49 -2.38 -14.01
C VAL A 44 3.03 -3.49 -13.12
N GLN A 45 2.41 -4.68 -13.16
CA GLN A 45 2.89 -5.83 -12.39
C GLN A 45 4.29 -6.27 -12.83
N ARG A 46 4.56 -6.35 -14.13
CA ARG A 46 5.89 -6.68 -14.67
C ARG A 46 6.95 -5.63 -14.32
N ALA A 47 6.59 -4.35 -14.31
CA ALA A 47 7.49 -3.28 -13.88
C ALA A 47 7.91 -3.43 -12.40
N ALA A 48 7.00 -3.95 -11.59
CA ALA A 48 7.11 -4.04 -10.14
C ALA A 48 7.74 -5.36 -9.64
N GLU A 49 7.66 -6.45 -10.42
CA GLU A 49 8.39 -7.70 -10.14
C GLU A 49 9.90 -7.47 -9.98
N LYS A 50 10.44 -6.44 -10.64
CA LYS A 50 11.86 -6.06 -10.53
C LYS A 50 12.23 -5.46 -9.16
N GLU A 51 11.26 -4.93 -8.41
CA GLU A 51 11.44 -4.18 -7.17
C GLU A 51 11.05 -4.97 -5.93
N GLN A 52 10.82 -6.29 -6.06
CA GLN A 52 10.23 -7.09 -4.97
C GLN A 52 8.94 -6.45 -4.45
N LEU A 53 8.07 -6.00 -5.35
CA LEU A 53 6.74 -5.51 -5.00
C LEU A 53 5.71 -6.61 -5.25
N ASN A 54 4.76 -6.77 -4.33
CA ASN A 54 3.61 -7.61 -4.53
C ASN A 54 2.41 -6.74 -4.88
N ILE A 55 2.16 -6.58 -6.18
CA ILE A 55 1.05 -5.75 -6.67
C ILE A 55 -0.24 -6.56 -6.73
N ILE A 56 -1.27 -6.04 -6.08
CA ILE A 56 -2.65 -6.54 -6.20
C ILE A 56 -3.51 -5.42 -6.75
N VAL A 57 -4.23 -5.69 -7.84
CA VAL A 57 -5.08 -4.68 -8.48
C VAL A 57 -6.55 -5.01 -8.27
N PHE A 58 -7.28 -4.09 -7.65
CA PHE A 58 -8.73 -4.15 -7.47
C PHE A 58 -9.46 -3.21 -8.44
N PRO A 59 -10.74 -3.48 -8.75
CA PRO A 59 -11.62 -2.46 -9.32
C PRO A 59 -11.70 -1.22 -8.42
N ALA A 60 -11.91 -0.05 -9.00
CA ALA A 60 -12.03 1.20 -8.23
C ALA A 60 -13.39 1.29 -7.53
N ALA A 61 -13.54 0.58 -6.41
CA ALA A 61 -14.75 0.54 -5.59
C ALA A 61 -14.46 1.01 -4.16
N PRO A 62 -15.13 2.08 -3.65
CA PRO A 62 -14.93 2.57 -2.29
C PRO A 62 -15.14 1.50 -1.21
N GLU A 63 -16.11 0.61 -1.39
CA GLU A 63 -16.42 -0.45 -0.44
C GLU A 63 -15.27 -1.46 -0.32
N LYS A 64 -14.64 -1.80 -1.45
CA LYS A 64 -13.48 -2.70 -1.46
C LYS A 64 -12.29 -2.06 -0.74
N LEU A 65 -12.07 -0.75 -0.92
CA LEU A 65 -11.02 -0.03 -0.20
C LEU A 65 -11.20 -0.15 1.31
N LEU A 66 -12.42 0.07 1.81
CA LEU A 66 -12.72 -0.05 3.23
C LEU A 66 -12.51 -1.47 3.76
N VAL A 67 -12.85 -2.49 2.97
CA VAL A 67 -12.61 -3.90 3.34
C VAL A 67 -11.11 -4.17 3.52
N GLU A 68 -10.26 -3.73 2.59
CA GLU A 68 -8.81 -3.96 2.68
C GLU A 68 -8.18 -3.20 3.85
N ILE A 69 -8.61 -1.94 4.07
CA ILE A 69 -8.16 -1.15 5.21
C ILE A 69 -8.54 -1.82 6.53
N ALA A 70 -9.77 -2.33 6.64
CA ALA A 70 -10.25 -3.04 7.82
C ALA A 70 -9.53 -4.38 8.04
N ALA A 71 -9.18 -5.08 6.96
CA ALA A 71 -8.39 -6.30 6.99
C ALA A 71 -6.93 -6.06 7.41
N LYS A 72 -6.47 -4.80 7.38
CA LYS A 72 -5.07 -4.41 7.61
C LYS A 72 -4.10 -5.09 6.66
N GLU A 73 -4.53 -5.24 5.41
CA GLU A 73 -3.73 -5.80 4.33
C GLU A 73 -3.19 -4.68 3.46
N GLY A 74 -1.93 -4.79 3.02
CA GLY A 74 -1.28 -3.78 2.20
C GLY A 74 -0.35 -2.84 2.99
N ASP A 75 0.80 -2.57 2.40
CA ASP A 75 1.77 -1.59 2.87
C ASP A 75 1.58 -0.24 2.16
N LEU A 76 1.11 -0.24 0.91
CA LEU A 76 0.88 0.96 0.11
C LEU A 76 -0.45 0.84 -0.64
N PHE A 77 -1.25 1.91 -0.58
CA PHE A 77 -2.48 2.03 -1.34
C PHE A 77 -2.31 3.09 -2.41
N ILE A 78 -2.69 2.77 -3.65
CA ILE A 78 -2.77 3.71 -4.78
C ILE A 78 -4.19 3.66 -5.31
N VAL A 79 -4.94 4.74 -5.13
CA VAL A 79 -6.38 4.78 -5.40
C VAL A 79 -6.77 6.05 -6.16
N PRO A 80 -7.90 6.12 -6.86
CA PRO A 80 -8.38 7.37 -7.41
C PRO A 80 -8.53 8.42 -6.31
N GLU A 81 -8.07 9.64 -6.56
CA GLU A 81 -8.03 10.69 -5.53
C GLU A 81 -9.44 11.04 -5.03
N ASP A 82 -10.43 11.05 -5.92
CA ASP A 82 -11.84 11.27 -5.61
C ASP A 82 -12.42 10.19 -4.69
N MET A 83 -11.93 8.95 -4.79
CA MET A 83 -12.27 7.86 -3.88
C MET A 83 -11.59 8.00 -2.52
N PHE A 84 -10.36 8.53 -2.46
CA PHE A 84 -9.62 8.70 -1.21
C PHE A 84 -10.14 9.88 -0.37
N LYS A 85 -10.44 11.00 -1.03
CA LYS A 85 -10.74 12.28 -0.38
C LYS A 85 -11.81 12.21 0.73
N PRO A 86 -12.91 11.45 0.59
CA PRO A 86 -13.91 11.31 1.65
C PRO A 86 -13.42 10.56 2.91
N PHE A 87 -12.36 9.75 2.77
CA PHE A 87 -11.80 8.91 3.83
C PHE A 87 -10.46 9.41 4.36
N TYR A 88 -10.01 10.58 3.90
CA TYR A 88 -8.75 11.15 4.37
C TYR A 88 -8.82 11.45 5.87
N ASP A 89 -8.01 10.74 6.62
CA ASP A 89 -7.77 10.95 8.05
C ASP A 89 -6.27 10.75 8.32
N PRO A 90 -5.51 11.82 8.65
CA PRO A 90 -4.07 11.72 8.90
C PRO A 90 -3.75 10.81 10.10
N GLU A 91 -4.67 10.58 11.05
CA GLU A 91 -4.42 9.66 12.16
C GLU A 91 -4.33 8.19 11.71
N GLY A 92 -4.97 7.85 10.59
CA GLY A 92 -4.94 6.53 9.99
C GLY A 92 -3.73 6.28 9.09
N LEU A 93 -2.85 7.28 8.91
CA LEU A 93 -1.81 7.29 7.89
C LEU A 93 -0.42 7.49 8.48
N GLN A 94 0.60 6.97 7.79
CA GLN A 94 1.98 7.32 8.06
C GLN A 94 2.36 8.57 7.28
N PRO A 95 3.15 9.48 7.87
CA PRO A 95 3.69 10.60 7.14
C PRO A 95 4.67 10.11 6.09
N LEU A 96 4.56 10.68 4.90
CA LEU A 96 5.53 10.50 3.83
C LEU A 96 6.73 11.39 4.19
N ASN A 97 7.92 10.80 4.36
CA ASN A 97 9.17 11.52 4.67
C ASN A 97 9.69 12.31 3.45
N VAL A 98 8.79 12.86 2.64
CA VAL A 98 9.11 13.76 1.54
C VAL A 98 9.04 15.19 2.03
N PRO A 99 9.97 16.07 1.61
CA PRO A 99 9.85 17.49 1.83
C PRO A 99 8.52 17.97 1.25
N SER A 100 7.57 18.33 2.13
CA SER A 100 6.30 18.89 1.73
C SER A 100 6.42 20.41 1.70
N GLU A 101 6.05 21.04 0.58
CA GLU A 101 5.75 22.47 0.62
C GLU A 101 4.48 22.67 1.47
N GLU A 102 4.37 23.79 2.21
CA GLU A 102 3.22 24.10 3.09
C GLU A 102 1.84 24.09 2.39
N LYS A 103 1.76 23.85 1.07
CA LYS A 103 0.55 23.90 0.25
C LYS A 103 0.21 22.61 -0.49
N GLU A 104 0.87 21.48 -0.20
CA GLU A 104 0.46 20.21 -0.81
C GLU A 104 -0.89 19.72 -0.26
N PRO A 105 -1.77 19.14 -1.11
CA PRO A 105 -2.95 18.42 -0.64
C PRO A 105 -2.57 17.31 0.35
N TYR A 106 -3.43 17.06 1.35
CA TYR A 106 -3.22 16.01 2.35
C TYR A 106 -2.00 16.23 3.27
N SER A 107 -1.58 17.49 3.43
CA SER A 107 -0.67 17.89 4.50
C SER A 107 -1.45 18.25 5.78
N ALA A 108 -0.95 17.84 6.94
CA ALA A 108 -1.52 18.14 8.24
C ALA A 108 -0.42 18.26 9.33
N PRO A 109 -0.69 18.93 10.46
CA PRO A 109 0.25 18.92 11.59
C PRO A 109 0.49 17.50 12.10
N GLY A 110 1.76 17.12 12.25
CA GLY A 110 2.18 15.89 12.90
C GLY A 110 2.20 16.00 14.43
N LYS A 111 2.58 14.90 15.10
CA LYS A 111 2.65 14.83 16.58
C LYS A 111 3.62 15.84 17.19
N ASN A 112 4.64 16.27 16.43
CA ASN A 112 5.60 17.30 16.82
C ASN A 112 5.14 18.73 16.49
N GLY A 113 3.96 18.91 15.91
CA GLY A 113 3.42 20.20 15.48
C GLY A 113 3.93 20.68 14.11
N GLU A 114 4.86 19.96 13.48
CA GLU A 114 5.35 20.29 12.14
C GLU A 114 4.39 19.76 11.07
N VAL A 115 4.22 20.49 9.97
CA VAL A 115 3.38 20.06 8.86
C VAL A 115 4.05 18.88 8.14
N GLN A 116 3.31 17.80 7.96
CA GLN A 116 3.76 16.58 7.28
C GLN A 116 2.77 16.20 6.18
N LEU A 117 3.26 15.58 5.11
CA LEU A 117 2.43 15.05 4.04
C LEU A 117 1.98 13.64 4.40
N TYR A 118 0.69 13.31 4.26
CA TYR A 118 0.17 11.98 4.60
C TYR A 118 -0.29 11.17 3.39
N ALA A 119 -0.49 11.83 2.24
CA ALA A 119 -0.77 11.17 0.98
C ALA A 119 -0.21 12.00 -0.18
N ALA A 120 0.31 11.34 -1.20
CA ALA A 120 0.82 11.99 -2.39
C ALA A 120 -0.21 11.93 -3.53
N VAL A 121 -0.45 13.06 -4.19
CA VAL A 121 -1.22 13.10 -5.43
C VAL A 121 -0.30 12.76 -6.60
N ILE A 122 -0.59 11.64 -7.27
CA ILE A 122 0.01 11.24 -8.54
C ILE A 122 -0.93 11.72 -9.64
N GLY A 123 -0.57 12.84 -10.27
CA GLY A 123 -1.39 13.43 -11.32
C GLY A 123 -1.56 12.50 -12.53
N LYS A 124 -2.72 12.55 -13.17
CA LYS A 124 -3.03 11.84 -14.42
C LYS A 124 -2.04 12.17 -15.52
N GLY A 125 -1.98 11.32 -16.53
CA GLY A 125 -1.03 11.46 -17.64
C GLY A 125 -0.19 10.21 -17.84
N GLU A 126 0.81 10.35 -18.71
CA GLU A 126 1.84 9.33 -18.90
C GLU A 126 2.69 9.21 -17.63
N LYS A 127 2.95 7.97 -17.21
CA LYS A 127 3.81 7.62 -16.10
C LYS A 127 4.85 6.61 -16.54
N ARG A 128 6.00 6.67 -15.90
CA ARG A 128 7.11 5.77 -16.14
C ARG A 128 7.50 5.09 -14.84
N LEU A 129 7.59 3.77 -14.89
CA LEU A 129 8.11 2.95 -13.80
C LEU A 129 8.97 1.86 -14.42
N ASN A 130 10.26 1.83 -14.07
CA ASN A 130 11.19 0.76 -14.45
C ASN A 130 11.26 0.43 -15.95
N GLY A 131 11.21 1.48 -16.78
CA GLY A 131 11.25 1.37 -18.24
C GLY A 131 9.92 1.01 -18.89
N TYR A 132 8.85 0.87 -18.11
CA TYR A 132 7.49 0.72 -18.61
C TYR A 132 6.74 2.03 -18.53
N THR A 133 5.99 2.32 -19.58
CA THR A 133 5.13 3.50 -19.67
C THR A 133 3.67 3.07 -19.52
N PHE A 134 2.89 3.81 -18.75
CA PHE A 134 1.45 3.60 -18.61
C PHE A 134 0.71 4.93 -18.50
N GLN A 135 -0.57 4.92 -18.86
CA GLN A 135 -1.42 6.10 -18.85
C GLN A 135 -2.36 6.05 -17.64
N LEU A 136 -2.30 7.07 -16.79
CA LEU A 136 -3.32 7.32 -15.77
C LEU A 136 -4.40 8.24 -16.35
N ASN A 137 -5.66 7.82 -16.22
CA ASN A 137 -6.82 8.57 -16.72
C ASN A 137 -7.41 9.53 -15.68
N THR A 138 -7.08 9.32 -14.40
CA THR A 138 -7.51 10.15 -13.27
C THR A 138 -6.32 10.40 -12.35
N ASP A 139 -6.42 11.42 -11.51
CA ASP A 139 -5.46 11.68 -10.46
C ASP A 139 -5.60 10.58 -9.39
N MET A 140 -4.47 10.09 -8.90
CA MET A 140 -4.43 9.03 -7.90
C MET A 140 -3.89 9.59 -6.59
N ALA A 141 -4.40 9.13 -5.46
CA ALA A 141 -3.79 9.30 -4.16
C ALA A 141 -2.98 8.06 -3.80
N ALA A 142 -1.74 8.25 -3.39
CA ALA A 142 -0.89 7.21 -2.83
C ALA A 142 -0.63 7.47 -1.34
N PHE A 143 -0.92 6.49 -0.50
CA PHE A 143 -0.80 6.63 0.96
C PHE A 143 -0.37 5.33 1.63
N ILE A 144 0.29 5.48 2.78
CA ILE A 144 0.78 4.38 3.61
C ILE A 144 -0.08 4.34 4.88
N PRO A 145 -0.84 3.27 5.16
CA PRO A 145 -1.65 3.19 6.36
C PRO A 145 -0.78 3.03 7.61
N VAL A 146 -1.28 3.47 8.76
CA VAL A 146 -0.56 3.44 10.05
C VAL A 146 -0.11 2.04 10.48
N TYR A 147 -0.76 0.97 9.97
CA TYR A 147 -0.42 -0.42 10.27
C TYR A 147 0.62 -1.05 9.31
N ALA A 148 1.02 -0.35 8.24
CA ALA A 148 1.98 -0.85 7.26
C ALA A 148 3.32 -1.20 7.91
N LYS A 149 3.96 -2.27 7.42
CA LYS A 149 5.22 -2.78 7.94
C LYS A 149 6.43 -2.33 7.12
N LYS A 150 6.24 -2.00 5.84
CA LYS A 150 7.30 -1.64 4.89
C LYS A 150 7.14 -0.22 4.34
N THR A 151 7.47 0.74 5.18
CA THR A 151 7.32 2.17 4.89
C THR A 151 8.40 2.73 3.95
N PRO A 152 9.70 2.37 4.05
CA PRO A 152 10.74 2.94 3.20
C PRO A 152 10.51 2.64 1.71
N GLU A 153 10.31 1.37 1.35
CA GLU A 153 10.09 0.93 -0.03
C GLU A 153 8.80 1.52 -0.62
N ALA A 154 7.75 1.64 0.20
CA ALA A 154 6.52 2.29 -0.21
C ALA A 154 6.72 3.80 -0.50
N THR A 155 7.56 4.48 0.29
CA THR A 155 7.88 5.90 0.10
C THR A 155 8.71 6.10 -1.17
N GLU A 156 9.72 5.27 -1.40
CA GLU A 156 10.54 5.29 -2.64
C GLU A 156 9.68 5.10 -3.89
N LEU A 157 8.70 4.19 -3.85
CA LEU A 157 7.77 3.98 -4.94
C LEU A 157 6.86 5.20 -5.18
N ILE A 158 6.38 5.84 -4.12
CA ILE A 158 5.61 7.09 -4.23
C ILE A 158 6.45 8.16 -4.93
N GLU A 159 7.70 8.36 -4.51
CA GLU A 159 8.61 9.34 -5.11
C GLU A 159 8.85 9.06 -6.61
N ALA A 160 9.10 7.80 -6.96
CA ALA A 160 9.27 7.38 -8.36
C ALA A 160 8.04 7.72 -9.21
N LEU A 161 6.83 7.48 -8.71
CA LEU A 161 5.58 7.75 -9.43
C LEU A 161 5.20 9.24 -9.50
N ARG A 162 5.67 10.05 -8.55
CA ARG A 162 5.52 11.52 -8.57
C ARG A 162 6.44 12.17 -9.60
N SER A 163 7.61 11.57 -9.87
CA SER A 163 8.53 12.06 -10.89
C SER A 163 7.90 11.96 -12.30
N LYS A 164 8.15 12.96 -13.16
CA LYS A 164 7.59 13.05 -14.52
C LYS A 164 8.36 12.22 -15.53
#